data_AF-Q87GA4-F1
#
_entry.id   AF-Q87GA4-F1
#
_cell.length_a   1.000
_cell.length_b   1.000
_cell.length_c   1.000
_cell.angle_alpha   90.00
_cell.angle_beta   90.00
_cell.angle_gamma   90.00
#
_symmetry.space_group_name_H-M   'P 1'
#
loop_
_entity.id
_entity.type
_entity.pdbx_description
1 polymer ?
#
loop_
_entity_poly.entity_id
_entity_poly.type
_entity_poly.pdbx_seq_one_letter_code
_entity_poly.pdbx_strand_id
1 'polypeptide(L)'
;MTSTIARLGFISISLLTIGLSLWKSSELNHAVYLNMENYVGGSSTLHFTFSMLIGFLAVFTFPRFTHATKMDAFGIRLLFCLLLIISAEEFSQLFIESRSFSFDDLSTNWIGMILGYFGAKAITLFRTSRSRA
;
A
#
# COMPACT_ATOMS: atom_id res chain seq x y z
N MET A 1 -16.43 3.20 -16.22
CA MET A 1 -15.02 3.50 -16.58
C MET A 1 -14.09 3.68 -15.37
N THR A 2 -14.58 3.95 -14.16
CA THR A 2 -13.76 4.16 -12.94
C THR A 2 -13.00 2.92 -12.43
N SER A 3 -13.48 1.70 -12.72
CA SER A 3 -12.83 0.46 -12.22
C SER A 3 -11.53 0.11 -12.95
N THR A 4 -11.44 0.36 -14.25
CA THR A 4 -10.27 -0.06 -15.05
C THR A 4 -9.03 0.78 -14.74
N ILE A 5 -9.19 2.10 -14.59
CA ILE A 5 -8.09 3.00 -14.23
C ILE A 5 -7.58 2.67 -12.83
N ALA A 6 -8.48 2.46 -11.85
CA ALA A 6 -8.08 2.09 -10.50
C ALA A 6 -7.33 0.74 -10.46
N ARG A 7 -7.79 -0.25 -11.23
CA ARG A 7 -7.11 -1.56 -11.37
C ARG A 7 -5.73 -1.43 -11.99
N LEU A 8 -5.62 -0.68 -13.09
CA LEU A 8 -4.33 -0.46 -13.74
C LEU A 8 -3.38 0.28 -12.80
N GLY A 9 -3.85 1.35 -12.14
CA GLY A 9 -3.07 2.06 -11.14
C GLY A 9 -2.62 1.15 -9.99
N PHE A 10 -3.53 0.33 -9.45
CA PHE A 10 -3.20 -0.61 -8.37
C PHE A 10 -2.11 -1.59 -8.80
N ILE A 11 -2.24 -2.20 -9.98
CA ILE A 11 -1.26 -3.13 -10.54
C ILE A 11 0.08 -2.41 -10.76
N SER A 12 0.09 -1.25 -11.40
CA SER A 12 1.31 -0.48 -11.68
C SER A 12 2.05 -0.09 -10.41
N ILE A 13 1.35 0.44 -9.40
CA ILE A 13 1.94 0.83 -8.11
C ILE A 13 2.47 -0.39 -7.36
N SER A 14 1.73 -1.52 -7.38
CA SER A 14 2.18 -2.76 -6.74
C SER A 14 3.44 -3.32 -7.40
N LEU A 15 3.48 -3.37 -8.74
CA LEU A 15 4.65 -3.82 -9.49
C LEU A 15 5.85 -2.91 -9.26
N LEU A 16 5.64 -1.59 -9.21
CA LEU A 16 6.70 -0.64 -8.90
C LEU A 16 7.24 -0.86 -7.49
N THR A 17 6.37 -1.06 -6.49
CA THR A 17 6.77 -1.34 -5.10
C THR A 17 7.61 -2.61 -5.01
N ILE A 18 7.15 -3.69 -5.65
CA ILE A 18 7.89 -4.97 -5.73
C ILE A 18 9.24 -4.75 -6.42
N GLY A 19 9.26 -4.04 -7.55
CA GLY A 19 10.48 -3.76 -8.30
C GLY A 19 11.51 -2.97 -7.49
N LEU A 20 11.07 -1.95 -6.74
CA LEU A 20 11.95 -1.16 -5.87
C LEU A 20 12.48 -1.99 -4.69
N SER A 21 11.64 -2.85 -4.09
CA SER A 21 12.08 -3.75 -3.03
C SER A 21 13.12 -4.75 -3.55
N LEU A 22 12.87 -5.38 -4.70
CA LEU A 22 13.83 -6.28 -5.34
C LEU A 22 15.12 -5.58 -5.73
N TRP A 23 15.06 -4.36 -6.26
CA TRP A 23 16.24 -3.58 -6.61
C TRP A 23 17.11 -3.33 -5.38
N LYS A 24 16.53 -2.82 -4.29
CA LYS A 24 17.26 -2.59 -3.03
C LYS A 24 17.80 -3.90 -2.43
N SER A 25 17.09 -5.02 -2.57
CA SER A 25 17.55 -6.34 -2.10
C SER A 25 18.64 -6.97 -2.95
N SER A 26 18.71 -6.64 -4.25
CA SER A 26 19.71 -7.20 -5.17
C SER A 26 21.12 -6.59 -5.03
N GLU A 27 21.26 -5.48 -4.29
CA GLU A 27 22.46 -4.64 -4.18
C GLU A 27 23.02 -4.11 -5.52
N LEU A 28 22.34 -4.36 -6.64
CA LEU A 28 22.72 -3.85 -7.95
C LEU A 28 22.68 -2.32 -7.96
N ASN A 29 23.82 -1.69 -8.23
CA ASN A 29 23.95 -0.22 -8.25
C ASN A 29 23.40 0.44 -6.97
N HIS A 30 23.77 -0.08 -5.80
CA HIS A 30 23.28 0.37 -4.50
C HIS A 30 23.37 1.90 -4.31
N ALA A 31 24.47 2.53 -4.76
CA ALA A 31 24.62 3.99 -4.70
C ALA A 31 23.55 4.75 -5.52
N VAL A 32 23.15 4.22 -6.67
CA VAL A 32 22.08 4.79 -7.50
C VAL A 32 20.74 4.66 -6.79
N TYR A 33 20.49 3.50 -6.17
CA TYR A 33 19.28 3.29 -5.38
C TYR A 33 19.19 4.29 -4.23
N LEU A 34 20.26 4.43 -3.43
CA LEU A 34 20.31 5.38 -2.30
C LEU A 34 20.11 6.83 -2.75
N ASN A 35 20.69 7.23 -3.88
CA ASN A 35 20.49 8.57 -4.42
C ASN A 35 19.03 8.80 -4.81
N MET A 36 18.37 7.81 -5.43
CA MET A 36 16.95 7.88 -5.76
C MET A 36 16.09 7.93 -4.50
N GLU A 37 16.35 7.06 -3.52
CA GLU A 37 15.63 7.02 -2.25
C GLU A 37 15.71 8.37 -1.53
N ASN A 38 16.92 8.92 -1.40
CA ASN A 38 17.14 10.23 -0.77
C ASN A 38 16.49 11.37 -1.55
N TYR A 39 16.53 11.33 -2.89
CA TYR A 39 15.88 12.33 -3.75
C TYR A 39 14.36 12.38 -3.53
N VAL A 40 13.71 11.22 -3.31
CA VAL A 40 12.27 11.13 -3.09
C VAL A 40 11.88 11.48 -1.64
N GLY A 41 12.86 11.69 -0.75
CA GLY A 41 12.62 12.02 0.65
C GLY A 41 12.86 10.87 1.62
N GLY A 42 13.63 9.86 1.21
CA GLY A 42 14.09 8.76 2.05
C GLY A 42 13.19 7.52 2.07
N SER A 43 13.65 6.48 2.77
CA SER A 43 12.97 5.19 2.92
C SER A 43 11.53 5.35 3.43
N SER A 44 11.33 6.10 4.52
CA SER A 44 10.02 6.29 5.13
C SER A 44 9.02 6.95 4.18
N THR A 45 9.46 7.92 3.37
CA THR A 45 8.58 8.60 2.39
C THR A 45 8.12 7.63 1.30
N LEU A 46 9.00 6.75 0.82
CA LEU A 46 8.64 5.71 -0.13
C LEU A 46 7.64 4.73 0.48
N HIS A 47 7.96 4.18 1.66
CA HIS A 47 7.08 3.25 2.39
C HIS A 47 5.69 3.84 2.62
N PHE A 48 5.62 5.07 3.12
CA PHE A 48 4.37 5.78 3.35
C PHE A 48 3.58 5.98 2.05
N THR A 49 4.23 6.52 1.01
CA THR A 49 3.56 6.91 -0.23
C THR A 49 3.03 5.69 -0.96
N PHE A 50 3.84 4.65 -1.12
CA PHE A 50 3.43 3.42 -1.80
C PHE A 50 2.33 2.69 -1.04
N SER A 51 2.46 2.51 0.26
CA SER A 51 1.42 1.86 1.08
C SER A 51 0.11 2.65 1.06
N MET A 52 0.16 3.99 1.12
CA MET A 52 -1.01 4.85 0.99
C MET A 52 -1.70 4.71 -0.37
N LEU A 53 -0.95 4.75 -1.47
CA LEU A 53 -1.52 4.59 -2.81
C LEU A 53 -2.12 3.20 -3.03
N ILE A 54 -1.46 2.15 -2.53
CA ILE A 54 -1.97 0.77 -2.57
C ILE A 54 -3.28 0.67 -1.80
N GLY A 55 -3.32 1.13 -0.55
CA GLY A 55 -4.52 1.10 0.29
C GLY A 55 -5.68 1.88 -0.33
N PHE A 56 -5.39 3.05 -0.91
CA PHE A 56 -6.38 3.88 -1.59
C PHE A 56 -6.96 3.20 -2.83
N LEU A 57 -6.11 2.72 -3.74
CA LEU A 57 -6.52 2.09 -5.00
C LEU A 57 -7.18 0.73 -4.78
N ALA A 58 -6.81 0.01 -3.71
CA ALA A 58 -7.39 -1.28 -3.38
C ALA A 58 -8.90 -1.20 -3.15
N VAL A 59 -9.39 -0.14 -2.51
CA VAL A 59 -10.82 0.05 -2.23
C VAL A 59 -11.64 0.13 -3.53
N PHE A 60 -11.14 0.84 -4.53
CA PHE A 60 -11.79 0.96 -5.83
C PHE A 60 -11.61 -0.27 -6.71
N THR A 61 -10.52 -1.01 -6.51
CA THR A 61 -10.19 -2.23 -7.26
C THR A 61 -11.02 -3.43 -6.79
N PHE A 62 -11.19 -3.56 -5.48
CA PHE A 62 -11.81 -4.71 -4.81
C PHE A 62 -13.08 -4.31 -4.01
N PRO A 63 -14.07 -3.64 -4.63
CA PRO A 63 -15.20 -3.08 -3.90
C PRO A 63 -15.97 -4.13 -3.08
N ARG A 64 -16.10 -5.36 -3.61
CA ARG A 64 -16.76 -6.49 -2.93
C ARG A 64 -16.18 -6.80 -1.54
N PHE A 65 -14.88 -6.63 -1.36
CA PHE A 65 -14.18 -6.91 -0.11
C PHE A 65 -14.17 -5.73 0.87
N THR A 66 -14.71 -4.58 0.45
CA THR A 66 -14.81 -3.36 1.28
C THR A 66 -16.21 -3.10 1.80
N HIS A 67 -17.21 -3.85 1.33
CA HIS A 67 -18.58 -3.73 1.81
C HIS A 67 -18.74 -4.36 3.19
N ALA A 68 -19.52 -3.69 4.02
CA ALA A 68 -19.89 -4.19 5.33
C ALA A 68 -20.70 -5.49 5.20
N THR A 69 -20.40 -6.46 6.06
CA THR A 69 -21.16 -7.71 6.21
C THR A 69 -21.49 -7.93 7.68
N LYS A 70 -22.33 -8.92 7.99
CA LYS A 70 -22.70 -9.24 9.39
C LYS A 70 -21.47 -9.50 10.30
N MET A 71 -20.38 -10.02 9.74
CA MET A 71 -19.12 -10.30 10.47
C MET A 71 -18.05 -9.22 10.29
N ASP A 72 -18.27 -8.23 9.43
CA ASP A 72 -17.29 -7.21 9.08
C ASP A 72 -18.03 -5.89 8.88
N ALA A 73 -18.43 -5.26 9.99
CA ALA A 73 -19.23 -4.04 9.97
C ALA A 73 -18.49 -2.86 9.30
N PHE A 74 -17.16 -2.88 9.32
CA PHE A 74 -16.31 -1.82 8.79
C PHE A 74 -15.67 -2.18 7.44
N GLY A 75 -15.94 -3.34 6.85
CA GLY A 75 -15.32 -3.74 5.58
C GLY A 75 -13.80 -3.94 5.68
N ILE A 76 -13.25 -4.19 6.87
CA ILE A 76 -11.80 -4.18 7.14
C ILE A 76 -11.08 -5.45 6.67
N ARG A 77 -11.79 -6.47 6.18
CA ARG A 77 -11.15 -7.72 5.70
C ARG A 77 -10.08 -7.47 4.65
N LEU A 78 -10.34 -6.58 3.68
CA LEU A 78 -9.35 -6.20 2.68
C LEU A 78 -8.14 -5.50 3.32
N LEU A 79 -8.39 -4.56 4.23
CA LEU A 79 -7.32 -3.86 4.95
C LEU A 79 -6.45 -4.84 5.73
N PHE A 80 -7.05 -5.79 6.43
CA PHE A 80 -6.33 -6.82 7.16
C PHE A 80 -5.43 -7.66 6.24
N CYS A 81 -5.96 -8.12 5.09
CA CYS A 81 -5.14 -8.83 4.10
C CYS A 81 -3.96 -7.98 3.59
N LEU A 82 -4.18 -6.70 3.31
CA LEU A 82 -3.11 -5.79 2.84
C LEU A 82 -2.04 -5.57 3.92
N LEU A 83 -2.45 -5.39 5.17
CA LEU A 83 -1.54 -5.25 6.31
C LEU A 83 -0.74 -6.53 6.54
N LEU A 84 -1.34 -7.71 6.38
CA LEU A 84 -0.61 -8.97 6.45
C LEU A 84 0.42 -9.11 5.33
N ILE A 85 0.07 -8.74 4.09
CA ILE A 85 0.99 -8.82 2.95
C ILE A 85 2.19 -7.88 3.15
N ILE A 86 1.96 -6.63 3.54
CA ILE A 86 3.07 -5.68 3.73
C ILE A 86 3.92 -6.04 4.96
N SER A 87 3.31 -6.63 5.99
CA SER A 87 4.06 -7.16 7.13
C SER A 87 4.90 -8.37 6.72
N ALA A 88 4.36 -9.27 5.91
CA ALA A 88 5.10 -10.44 5.42
C ALA A 88 6.29 -10.02 4.53
N GLU A 89 6.15 -8.97 3.74
CA GLU A 89 7.25 -8.40 2.94
C GLU A 89 8.35 -7.85 3.85
N GLU A 90 8.01 -7.05 4.87
CA GLU A 90 8.99 -6.51 5.81
C GLU A 90 9.64 -7.63 6.66
N PHE A 91 8.87 -8.62 7.11
CA PHE A 91 9.40 -9.80 7.81
C PHE A 91 10.28 -10.66 6.91
N SER A 92 10.04 -10.70 5.60
CA SER A 92 10.88 -11.46 4.66
C SER A 92 12.31 -10.93 4.63
N GLN A 93 12.51 -9.65 4.98
CA GLN A 93 13.83 -9.02 5.07
C GLN A 93 14.71 -9.65 6.16
N LEU A 94 14.13 -10.34 7.15
CA LEU A 94 14.89 -11.14 8.13
C LEU A 94 15.68 -12.30 7.50
N PHE A 95 15.31 -12.70 6.28
CA PHE A 95 15.92 -13.82 5.56
C PHE A 95 16.81 -13.36 4.40
N ILE A 96 17.03 -12.06 4.23
CA ILE A 96 17.82 -11.48 3.14
C ILE A 96 19.03 -10.76 3.73
N GLU A 97 20.24 -11.22 3.43
CA GLU A 97 21.49 -10.70 4.03
C GLU A 97 21.73 -9.21 3.78
N SER A 98 21.28 -8.69 2.63
CA SER A 98 21.40 -7.28 2.23
C SER A 98 20.36 -6.37 2.89
N ARG A 99 19.41 -6.92 3.65
CA ARG A 99 18.29 -6.19 4.25
C ARG A 99 18.21 -6.41 5.76
N SER A 100 17.53 -5.49 6.42
CA SER A 100 17.27 -5.58 7.85
C SER A 100 15.84 -5.16 8.12
N PHE A 101 15.12 -5.99 8.88
CA PHE A 101 13.80 -5.65 9.38
C PHE A 101 13.83 -4.33 10.17
N SER A 102 12.90 -3.43 9.84
CA SER A 102 12.74 -2.14 10.48
C SER A 102 11.31 -1.96 10.98
N PHE A 103 11.15 -1.83 12.29
CA PHE A 103 9.84 -1.53 12.87
C PHE A 103 9.33 -0.15 12.43
N ASP A 104 10.23 0.79 12.17
CA ASP A 104 9.87 2.13 11.73
C ASP A 104 9.31 2.10 10.30
N ASP A 105 9.94 1.34 9.39
CA ASP A 105 9.43 1.13 8.03
C ASP A 105 8.10 0.34 8.04
N LEU A 106 7.98 -0.69 8.89
CA LEU A 106 6.71 -1.42 9.08
C LEU A 106 5.58 -0.50 9.54
N SER A 107 5.83 0.31 10.56
CA SER A 107 4.82 1.21 11.12
C SER A 107 4.42 2.30 10.12
N THR A 108 5.40 2.82 9.36
CA THR A 108 5.17 3.79 8.29
C THR A 108 4.31 3.22 7.16
N ASN A 109 4.59 1.98 6.76
CA ASN A 109 3.77 1.22 5.83
C ASN A 109 2.33 1.03 6.33
N TRP A 110 2.15 0.72 7.61
CA TRP A 110 0.83 0.56 8.21
C TRP A 110 0.04 1.87 8.23
N ILE A 111 0.67 2.96 8.65
CA ILE A 111 0.04 4.29 8.71
C ILE A 111 -0.40 4.71 7.31
N GLY A 112 0.49 4.62 6.31
CA GLY A 112 0.15 4.94 4.93
C GLY A 112 -1.02 4.10 4.41
N MET A 113 -0.95 2.77 4.57
CA MET A 113 -2.00 1.83 4.16
C MET A 113 -3.37 2.17 4.77
N ILE A 114 -3.41 2.40 6.09
CA ILE A 114 -4.63 2.72 6.82
C ILE A 114 -5.22 4.04 6.33
N LEU A 115 -4.39 5.09 6.19
CA LEU A 115 -4.84 6.41 5.72
C LEU A 115 -5.38 6.34 4.29
N GLY A 116 -4.67 5.68 3.38
CA GLY A 116 -5.10 5.48 2.00
C GLY A 116 -6.44 4.74 1.93
N TYR A 117 -6.55 3.65 2.68
CA TYR A 117 -7.75 2.80 2.72
C TYR A 117 -8.99 3.56 3.23
N PHE A 118 -8.89 4.20 4.40
CA PHE A 118 -10.01 4.95 4.96
C PHE A 118 -10.30 6.24 4.18
N GLY A 119 -9.29 6.89 3.59
CA GLY A 119 -9.48 8.03 2.69
C GLY A 119 -10.32 7.66 1.48
N ALA A 120 -10.03 6.54 0.82
CA ALA A 120 -10.84 6.03 -0.29
C ALA A 120 -12.27 5.67 0.15
N LYS A 121 -12.43 5.05 1.33
CA LYS A 121 -13.75 4.74 1.89
C LYS A 121 -14.58 5.98 2.22
N ALA A 122 -13.95 7.04 2.72
CA ALA A 122 -14.64 8.30 2.95
C ALA A 122 -15.20 8.88 1.64
N ILE A 123 -14.39 8.87 0.57
CA ILE A 123 -14.81 9.34 -0.77
C ILE A 123 -16.00 8.52 -1.30
N THR A 124 -15.96 7.19 -1.17
CA THR A 124 -17.08 6.35 -1.62
C THR A 124 -18.35 6.61 -0.82
N LEU A 125 -18.24 6.81 0.50
CA LEU A 125 -19.37 7.15 1.37
C LEU A 125 -20.03 8.47 0.97
N PHE A 126 -19.23 9.54 0.81
CA PHE A 126 -19.75 10.85 0.41
C PHE A 126 -20.39 10.85 -0.98
N ARG A 127 -19.84 10.06 -1.91
CA ARG A 127 -20.42 9.90 -3.25
C ARG A 127 -21.77 9.19 -3.21
N THR A 128 -21.94 8.16 -2.39
CA THR A 128 -23.22 7.46 -2.25
C THR A 128 -24.28 8.32 -1.54
N SER A 129 -23.88 9.13 -0.56
CA SER A 129 -24.80 10.06 0.14
C SER A 129 -25.39 11.11 -0.80
N ARG A 130 -24.56 11.73 -1.67
CA ARG A 130 -25.03 12.72 -2.65
C ARG A 130 -25.92 12.16 -3.75
N SER A 131 -25.88 10.85 -4.02
CA SER A 131 -26.75 10.22 -5.02
C SER A 131 -28.15 9.91 -4.50
N ARG A 132 -28.38 10.05 -3.18
CA ARG A 132 -29.67 9.75 -2.52
C ARG A 132 -30.43 11.01 -2.09
N ALA A 133 -29.83 12.19 -2.26
CA ALA A 133 -30.45 13.49 -2.06
C ALA A 133 -30.85 14.06 -3.43
#